data_AF-A0A1G2D7G0-F1
#
_entry.id   AF-A0A1G2D7G0-F1
#
_cell.length_a   1.000
_cell.length_b   1.000
_cell.length_c   1.000
_cell.angle_alpha   90.00
_cell.angle_beta   90.00
_cell.angle_gamma   90.00
#
_symmetry.space_group_name_H-M   'P 1'
#
loop_
_entity.id
_entity.type
_entity.pdbx_description
1 polymer ?
#
loop_
_entity_poly.entity_id
_entity_poly.type
_entity_poly.pdbx_seq_one_letter_code
_entity_poly.pdbx_strand_id
1 'polypeptide(L)'
;MLASSLSQLSFHIPVTPQLLLIILALLIAAWGVYTLIIRYHWKHYSTRKAEMFTMSFFYFTGSFIIIGFMCLFAFLYFTSTI
;
A
#
# COMPACT_ATOMS: atom_id res chain seq x y z
N MET A 1 -31.68 26.81 -19.93
CA MET A 1 -31.71 25.89 -18.77
C MET A 1 -31.03 24.56 -19.14
N LEU A 2 -29.70 24.55 -19.26
CA LEU A 2 -28.91 23.39 -19.74
C LEU A 2 -27.71 23.12 -18.82
N ALA A 3 -27.88 23.30 -17.51
CA ALA A 3 -26.78 23.20 -16.54
C ALA A 3 -27.13 22.35 -15.30
N SER A 4 -28.06 21.39 -15.43
CA SER A 4 -28.54 20.59 -14.29
C SER A 4 -28.33 19.07 -14.43
N SER A 5 -27.84 18.57 -15.56
CA SER A 5 -27.62 17.13 -15.77
C SER A 5 -26.22 16.64 -15.42
N LEU A 6 -25.26 17.55 -15.19
CA LEU A 6 -23.89 17.19 -14.79
C LEU A 6 -23.66 17.14 -13.28
N SER A 7 -24.54 17.72 -12.46
CA SER A 7 -24.39 17.75 -10.99
C SER A 7 -24.89 16.50 -10.27
N GLN A 8 -25.36 15.48 -11.01
CA GLN A 8 -25.93 14.25 -10.45
C GLN A 8 -25.11 12.98 -10.74
N LEU A 9 -23.94 13.10 -11.36
CA LEU A 9 -22.97 12.02 -11.44
C LEU A 9 -22.05 12.04 -10.21
N SER A 10 -22.64 11.81 -9.04
CA SER A 10 -21.89 11.41 -7.85
C SER A 10 -21.42 9.97 -8.05
N PHE A 11 -20.27 9.79 -8.71
CA PHE A 11 -19.60 8.50 -8.81
C PHE A 11 -19.20 8.04 -7.40
N HIS A 12 -20.07 7.24 -6.78
CA HIS A 12 -19.76 6.56 -5.54
C HIS A 12 -19.21 5.18 -5.90
N ILE A 13 -17.88 5.02 -5.87
CA ILE A 13 -17.28 3.70 -6.05
C ILE A 13 -17.44 2.97 -4.72
N PRO A 14 -18.24 1.88 -4.65
CA PRO A 14 -18.40 1.14 -3.42
C PRO A 14 -17.06 0.52 -3.03
N VAL A 15 -16.48 0.98 -1.92
CA VAL A 15 -15.23 0.42 -1.38
C VAL A 15 -15.60 -0.84 -0.59
N THR A 16 -15.55 -1.98 -1.26
CA THR A 16 -15.84 -3.27 -0.62
C THR A 16 -14.63 -3.77 0.18
N PRO A 17 -14.85 -4.55 1.25
CA PRO A 17 -13.76 -5.16 2.01
C PRO A 17 -12.84 -6.02 1.13
N GLN A 18 -13.39 -6.73 0.14
CA GLN A 18 -12.63 -7.51 -0.82
C GLN A 18 -11.72 -6.64 -1.70
N LEU A 19 -12.19 -5.48 -2.15
CA LEU A 19 -11.39 -4.53 -2.92
C LEU A 19 -10.19 -4.05 -2.10
N LEU A 20 -10.39 -3.71 -0.82
CA LEU A 20 -9.30 -3.29 0.08
C LEU A 20 -8.25 -4.38 0.27
N LEU A 21 -8.68 -5.64 0.45
CA LEU A 21 -7.76 -6.79 0.57
C LEU A 21 -6.96 -7.04 -0.72
N ILE A 22 -7.58 -6.88 -1.90
CA ILE A 22 -6.89 -7.01 -3.19
C ILE A 22 -5.82 -5.91 -3.34
N ILE A 23 -6.17 -4.66 -3.02
CA ILE A 23 -5.23 -3.53 -3.07
C ILE A 23 -4.05 -3.78 -2.12
N LEU A 24 -4.34 -4.26 -0.91
CA LEU A 24 -3.31 -4.62 0.07
C LEU A 24 -2.40 -5.74 -0.44
N ALA A 25 -2.95 -6.78 -1.07
CA ALA A 25 -2.15 -7.85 -1.67
C ALA A 25 -1.23 -7.33 -2.78
N LEU A 26 -1.71 -6.41 -3.63
CA LEU A 26 -0.89 -5.76 -4.66
C LEU A 26 0.22 -4.90 -4.03
N LEU A 27 -0.10 -4.16 -2.97
CA LEU A 27 0.89 -3.39 -2.20
C LEU A 27 1.96 -4.29 -1.60
N ILE A 28 1.59 -5.42 -1.00
CA ILE A 28 2.52 -6.42 -0.46
C ILE A 28 3.41 -6.99 -1.57
N ALA A 29 2.85 -7.29 -2.75
CA ALA A 29 3.62 -7.79 -3.88
C ALA A 29 4.64 -6.76 -4.38
N ALA A 30 4.21 -5.51 -4.59
CA ALA A 30 5.09 -4.42 -5.00
C ALA A 30 6.19 -4.16 -3.95
N TRP A 31 5.83 -4.24 -2.67
CA TRP A 31 6.78 -4.14 -1.56
C TRP A 31 7.78 -5.29 -1.54
N GLY A 32 7.33 -6.51 -1.82
CA GLY A 32 8.18 -7.68 -2.00
C GLY A 32 9.20 -7.47 -3.11
N VAL A 33 8.78 -6.93 -4.25
CA VAL A 33 9.68 -6.58 -5.37
C VAL A 33 10.72 -5.54 -4.95
N TYR A 34 10.30 -4.45 -4.28
CA TYR A 34 11.23 -3.45 -3.73
C TYR A 34 12.25 -4.10 -2.79
N THR A 35 11.79 -4.98 -1.90
CA THR A 35 12.62 -5.63 -0.89
C THR A 35 13.61 -6.62 -1.52
N LEU A 36 13.17 -7.39 -2.51
CA LEU A 36 13.98 -8.43 -3.14
C LEU A 36 14.96 -7.88 -4.17
N ILE A 37 14.57 -6.85 -4.93
CA ILE A 37 15.41 -6.32 -6.01
C ILE A 37 16.21 -5.13 -5.50
N ILE A 38 15.53 -4.07 -5.08
CA ILE A 38 16.17 -2.79 -4.77
C ILE A 38 17.03 -2.94 -3.53
N ARG A 39 16.47 -3.40 -2.40
CA ARG A 39 17.27 -3.56 -1.17
C ARG A 39 18.39 -4.57 -1.34
N TYR A 40 18.18 -5.67 -2.07
CA TYR A 40 19.25 -6.63 -2.36
C TYR A 40 20.40 -5.98 -3.14
N HIS A 41 20.06 -5.22 -4.19
CA HIS A 41 21.04 -4.52 -5.00
C HIS A 41 21.87 -3.54 -4.15
N TRP A 42 21.21 -2.68 -3.37
CA TRP A 42 21.92 -1.72 -2.52
C TRP A 42 22.74 -2.40 -1.43
N LYS A 43 22.30 -3.54 -0.89
CA LYS A 43 23.08 -4.28 0.11
C LYS A 43 24.37 -4.88 -0.46
N HIS A 44 24.37 -5.34 -1.71
CA HIS A 44 25.52 -6.03 -2.30
C HIS A 44 26.42 -5.13 -3.14
N TYR A 45 25.87 -4.07 -3.75
CA TYR A 45 26.60 -3.21 -4.68
C TYR A 45 26.86 -1.80 -4.15
N SER A 46 26.26 -1.39 -3.02
CA SER A 46 26.55 -0.06 -2.46
C SER A 46 27.89 -0.04 -1.75
N THR A 47 28.69 0.97 -2.07
CA THR A 47 29.94 1.29 -1.39
C THR A 47 29.76 2.32 -0.27
N ARG A 48 28.57 2.93 -0.14
CA ARG A 48 28.30 4.05 0.77
C ARG A 48 27.33 3.65 1.87
N LYS A 49 27.82 3.71 3.11
CA LYS A 49 27.04 3.35 4.32
C LYS A 49 25.76 4.17 4.49
N ALA A 50 25.77 5.45 4.08
CA ALA A 50 24.60 6.32 4.16
C ALA A 50 23.44 5.84 3.26
N GLU A 51 23.73 5.36 2.06
CA GLU A 51 22.73 4.84 1.12
C GLU A 51 22.12 3.54 1.66
N MET A 52 22.92 2.66 2.26
CA MET A 52 22.42 1.46 2.94
C MET A 52 21.53 1.76 4.15
N PHE A 53 21.86 2.80 4.93
CA PHE A 53 21.01 3.24 6.05
C PHE A 53 19.66 3.74 5.55
N THR A 54 19.65 4.64 4.56
CA THR A 54 18.41 5.16 3.96
C THR A 54 17.54 4.04 3.40
N MET A 55 18.11 3.07 2.70
CA MET A 55 17.36 1.91 2.18
C MET A 55 16.81 1.02 3.30
N SER A 56 17.55 0.86 4.40
CA SER A 56 17.08 0.12 5.57
C SER A 56 15.94 0.86 6.28
N PHE A 57 16.04 2.19 6.40
CA PHE A 57 14.99 3.02 6.96
C PHE A 57 13.70 2.93 6.14
N PHE A 58 13.79 3.04 4.81
CA PHE A 58 12.65 2.83 3.92
C PHE A 58 12.06 1.43 4.10
N TYR A 59 12.89 0.40 4.14
CA TYR A 59 12.44 -0.98 4.37
C TYR A 59 11.66 -1.14 5.69
N PHE A 60 12.16 -0.60 6.80
CA PHE A 60 11.45 -0.71 8.07
C PHE A 60 10.14 0.09 8.06
N THR A 61 10.19 1.31 7.52
CA THR A 61 9.04 2.21 7.47
C THR A 61 7.92 1.64 6.61
N GLY A 62 8.23 1.19 5.38
CA GLY A 62 7.23 0.60 4.49
C GLY A 62 6.66 -0.71 5.02
N SER A 63 7.48 -1.55 5.65
CA SER A 63 6.99 -2.78 6.29
C SER A 63 6.03 -2.47 7.45
N PHE A 64 6.34 -1.46 8.26
CA PHE A 64 5.46 -1.02 9.35
C PHE A 64 4.12 -0.47 8.83
N ILE A 65 4.16 0.33 7.76
CA ILE A 65 2.95 0.85 7.10
C ILE A 65 2.08 -0.29 6.58
N ILE A 66 2.67 -1.28 5.91
CA ILE A 66 1.93 -2.44 5.39
C ILE A 66 1.29 -3.24 6.51
N ILE A 67 2.02 -3.52 7.59
CA ILE A 67 1.45 -4.21 8.76
C ILE A 67 0.29 -3.39 9.35
N GLY A 68 0.44 -2.07 9.45
CA GLY A 68 -0.63 -1.17 9.87
C GLY A 68 -1.88 -1.29 8.99
N PHE A 69 -1.72 -1.28 7.67
CA PHE A 69 -2.84 -1.46 6.74
C PHE A 69 -3.44 -2.87 6.80
N MET A 70 -2.63 -3.91 7.00
CA MET A 70 -3.13 -5.27 7.23
C MET A 70 -4.06 -5.31 8.44
N CYS A 71 -3.63 -4.78 9.57
CA CYS A 71 -4.45 -4.73 10.78
C CYS A 71 -5.71 -3.89 10.59
N LEU A 72 -5.60 -2.71 9.98
CA LEU A 72 -6.74 -1.83 9.72
C LEU A 72 -7.76 -2.50 8.80
N PHE A 73 -7.33 -3.11 7.70
CA PHE A 73 -8.25 -3.73 6.74
C PHE A 73 -8.86 -5.01 7.29
N ALA A 74 -8.10 -5.80 8.07
CA ALA A 74 -8.65 -6.95 8.79
C ALA A 74 -9.73 -6.52 9.80
N PHE A 75 -9.50 -5.43 10.54
CA PHE A 75 -10.47 -4.86 11.46
C PHE A 75 -11.75 -4.40 10.72
N LEU A 76 -11.59 -3.61 9.66
CA LEU A 76 -12.73 -3.14 8.85
C LEU A 76 -13.52 -4.30 8.25
N TYR A 77 -12.83 -5.32 7.70
CA TYR A 77 -13.45 -6.53 7.19
C TYR A 77 -14.29 -7.21 8.28
N PHE A 78 -13.69 -7.46 9.46
CA PHE A 78 -14.39 -8.09 10.59
C PHE A 78 -15.65 -7.31 11.00
N THR A 79 -15.55 -5.98 11.15
CA THR A 79 -16.69 -5.13 11.49
C THR A 79 -17.75 -5.06 10.41
N SER A 80 -17.39 -5.26 9.14
CA SER A 80 -18.35 -5.25 8.02
C SER A 80 -19.11 -6.57 7.85
N THR A 81 -18.58 -7.66 8.40
CA THR A 81 -19.16 -9.00 8.32
C THR A 81 -20.01 -9.41 9.52
N ILE A 82 -19.99 -8.61 10.60
CA ILE A 82 -20.87 -8.73 11.78
C ILE A 82 -22.10 -7.86 11.54
#